data_AF-A0A7J6Q1D6-F1
#
_entry.id   AF-A0A7J6Q1D6-F1
#
_cell.length_a   1.000
_cell.length_b   1.000
_cell.length_c   1.000
_cell.angle_alpha   90.00
_cell.angle_beta   90.00
_cell.angle_gamma   90.00
#
_symmetry.space_group_name_H-M   'P 1'
#
loop_
_entity.id
_entity.type
_entity.pdbx_description
1 polymer ?
#
loop_
_entity_poly.entity_id
_entity_poly.type
_entity_poly.pdbx_seq_one_letter_code
_entity_poly.pdbx_strand_id
1 'polypeptide(L)'
;MQLIASDTRRHLVVWLLSLGLLAAEVGSFMPIRAGRDDPGKGEASVQRSLAVQTPQIALVAPTTSNLADVTATTSATMYAGVTYTTLVLSATGGLGTTASEIRLKLVDSSVSACSTLETARTSSPLDGETSPGGVPTATSNVWSNVRFDEGGLFKLCYRPTASSGWELLAVDIVVRGGNSKTDKVWCLFTTDAAWPCKARLLGTSLSGGTTWLMTLLTYGDTCGVDTIATLKFVNTVSQVALDGEYEIHDFGVKKTNVGAPESYTVCYCPGYDSDSTNGICHSSSDTDFIQLVGTLILIQATILDNPTDANVVAVYPTLRFTLQLSCGNPGMCADDDDIRYKIVERDVANDKPYYDSTAGCRTAVQAATFMAPTNCDSAISCSDTRDDSPVSATNPLWADLQIDGVVENTISVSSSYDVCYCDGDCVSNANWFKIGSFDVNKVYVQFLDTTLAIKQPHVNKQGELYITILEIVAQNTGLCVRE
;
A
#
# COMPACT_ATOMS: atom_id res chain seq x y z
N MET A 1 65.26 5.01 -11.43
CA MET A 1 65.90 5.26 -12.74
C MET A 1 65.63 4.03 -13.59
N GLN A 2 65.01 4.05 -14.76
CA GLN A 2 64.96 5.11 -15.76
C GLN A 2 63.67 4.90 -16.60
N LEU A 3 62.96 6.00 -16.85
CA LEU A 3 61.83 6.09 -17.77
C LEU A 3 62.27 5.77 -19.20
N ILE A 4 61.41 5.10 -19.97
CA ILE A 4 61.28 5.35 -21.41
C ILE A 4 59.79 5.39 -21.76
N ALA A 5 59.36 6.57 -22.18
CA ALA A 5 58.13 6.80 -22.92
C ALA A 5 58.42 6.62 -24.43
N SER A 6 57.46 6.11 -25.19
CA SER A 6 57.30 6.51 -26.59
C SER A 6 55.84 6.48 -27.01
N ASP A 7 55.35 7.69 -27.23
CA ASP A 7 54.14 8.12 -27.92
C ASP A 7 54.12 7.67 -29.39
N THR A 8 52.95 7.32 -29.94
CA THR A 8 52.34 8.03 -31.10
C THR A 8 51.05 7.36 -31.61
N ARG A 9 49.95 8.14 -31.51
CA ARG A 9 48.90 8.45 -32.54
C ARG A 9 48.09 7.28 -33.15
N ARG A 10 46.81 7.38 -33.52
CA ARG A 10 45.74 8.40 -33.61
C ARG A 10 44.50 7.59 -34.06
N HIS A 11 43.29 7.91 -33.60
CA HIS A 11 42.11 8.18 -34.43
C HIS A 11 40.92 8.50 -33.51
N LEU A 12 40.74 9.80 -33.32
CA LEU A 12 39.57 10.44 -32.76
C LEU A 12 38.54 10.56 -33.91
N VAL A 13 37.36 9.97 -33.76
CA VAL A 13 36.21 10.25 -34.64
C VAL A 13 35.20 11.04 -33.81
N VAL A 14 35.23 12.36 -34.03
CA VAL A 14 34.22 13.32 -33.59
C VAL A 14 33.13 13.34 -34.65
N TRP A 15 31.90 13.00 -34.29
CA TRP A 15 30.72 13.41 -35.06
C TRP A 15 30.09 14.61 -34.36
N LEU A 16 30.30 15.77 -34.96
CA LEU A 16 29.61 17.03 -34.71
C LEU A 16 28.81 17.32 -35.96
N LEU A 17 27.48 17.26 -35.87
CA LEU A 17 26.58 17.87 -36.84
C LEU A 17 25.45 18.54 -36.08
N SER A 18 25.48 19.86 -36.16
CA SER A 18 24.50 20.82 -35.69
C SER A 18 23.52 21.18 -36.83
N LEU A 19 22.42 21.81 -36.41
CA LEU A 19 21.48 22.69 -37.12
C LEU A 19 20.13 22.12 -37.57
N GLY A 20 19.07 22.82 -37.13
CA GLY A 20 17.74 22.86 -37.75
C GLY A 20 16.62 22.77 -36.72
N LEU A 21 16.39 23.78 -35.86
CA LEU A 21 15.27 24.72 -35.99
C LEU A 21 13.92 24.07 -36.33
N LEU A 22 13.01 24.01 -35.36
CA LEU A 22 11.64 24.55 -35.48
C LEU A 22 10.96 24.55 -34.10
N ALA A 23 10.85 25.75 -33.54
CA ALA A 23 9.89 26.06 -32.50
C ALA A 23 8.49 26.00 -33.11
N ALA A 24 7.57 25.28 -32.47
CA ALA A 24 6.15 25.40 -32.73
C ALA A 24 5.52 26.21 -31.60
N GLU A 25 5.36 27.51 -31.86
CA GLU A 25 4.47 28.39 -31.14
C GLU A 25 3.02 27.90 -31.31
N VAL A 26 2.33 27.60 -30.21
CA VAL A 26 0.86 27.46 -30.22
C VAL A 26 0.28 28.86 -30.10
N GLY A 27 0.25 29.55 -31.23
CA GLY A 27 -0.34 30.87 -31.39
C GLY A 27 -1.85 30.79 -31.53
N SER A 28 -2.53 31.50 -30.64
CA SER A 28 -3.93 31.91 -30.68
C SER A 28 -4.38 32.35 -32.09
N PHE A 29 -5.46 31.74 -32.58
CA PHE A 29 -6.24 32.28 -33.69
C PHE A 29 -7.66 32.60 -33.22
N MET A 30 -7.99 33.89 -33.31
CA MET A 30 -9.36 34.41 -33.31
C MET A 30 -9.51 35.31 -34.57
N PRO A 31 -10.72 35.66 -35.01
CA PRO A 31 -11.30 35.22 -36.28
C PRO A 31 -11.48 36.37 -37.28
N ILE A 32 -11.91 36.10 -38.52
CA ILE A 32 -12.78 36.99 -39.31
C ILE A 32 -13.46 36.25 -40.50
N ARG A 33 -14.80 36.28 -40.44
CA ARG A 33 -15.90 36.32 -41.45
C ARG A 33 -15.61 35.97 -42.93
N ALA A 34 -16.52 35.17 -43.52
CA ALA A 34 -17.76 35.66 -44.16
C ALA A 34 -18.50 34.49 -44.86
N GLY A 35 -19.80 34.31 -44.58
CA GLY A 35 -20.58 33.28 -45.27
C GLY A 35 -22.03 33.17 -44.82
N ARG A 36 -22.85 34.12 -45.32
CA ARG A 36 -24.25 33.97 -45.76
C ARG A 36 -25.32 33.46 -44.77
N ASP A 37 -26.32 34.32 -44.59
CA ASP A 37 -27.57 34.12 -43.87
C ASP A 37 -28.37 32.89 -44.33
N ASP A 38 -28.78 32.07 -43.37
CA ASP A 38 -29.96 31.20 -43.46
C ASP A 38 -30.72 31.27 -42.11
N PRO A 39 -31.94 31.83 -42.06
CA PRO A 39 -32.70 31.93 -40.82
C PRO A 39 -33.60 30.67 -40.70
N GLY A 40 -33.14 29.65 -39.99
CA GLY A 40 -33.92 28.42 -39.90
C GLY A 40 -33.54 27.48 -38.77
N LYS A 41 -34.25 27.64 -37.64
CA LYS A 41 -34.38 26.68 -36.52
C LYS A 41 -33.10 26.45 -35.70
N GLY A 42 -32.92 27.28 -34.68
CA GLY A 42 -32.13 26.90 -33.52
C GLY A 42 -32.78 25.67 -32.87
N GLU A 43 -32.07 24.54 -32.90
CA GLU A 43 -32.31 23.46 -31.97
C GLU A 43 -32.00 23.99 -30.58
N ALA A 44 -33.03 24.46 -29.88
CA ALA A 44 -32.97 24.63 -28.45
C ALA A 44 -32.55 23.29 -27.87
N SER A 45 -31.37 23.25 -27.22
CA SER A 45 -31.04 22.22 -26.25
C SER A 45 -32.22 22.12 -25.31
N VAL A 46 -33.06 21.09 -25.50
CA VAL A 46 -34.18 20.80 -24.61
C VAL A 46 -33.53 20.32 -23.33
N GLN A 47 -33.23 21.25 -22.41
CA GLN A 47 -33.02 20.90 -21.01
C GLN A 47 -34.30 20.18 -20.58
N ARG A 48 -34.24 18.84 -20.53
CA ARG A 48 -35.27 18.06 -19.85
C ARG A 48 -35.32 18.61 -18.43
N SER A 49 -36.46 19.22 -18.07
CA SER A 49 -36.76 19.52 -16.68
C SER A 49 -36.53 18.25 -15.88
N LEU A 50 -35.64 18.31 -14.88
CA LEU A 50 -35.48 17.22 -13.92
C LEU A 50 -36.85 16.94 -13.29
N ALA A 51 -37.20 15.67 -13.08
CA ALA A 51 -38.46 15.34 -12.42
C ALA A 51 -38.43 15.80 -10.97
N VAL A 52 -37.27 15.70 -10.30
CA VAL A 52 -37.08 16.17 -8.92
C VAL A 52 -36.73 17.65 -8.88
N GLN A 53 -37.55 18.45 -8.19
CA GLN A 53 -37.39 19.89 -8.08
C GLN A 53 -36.75 20.29 -6.75
N THR A 54 -35.65 21.03 -6.80
CA THR A 54 -34.93 21.58 -5.63
C THR A 54 -34.66 20.54 -4.54
N PRO A 55 -33.92 19.44 -4.84
CA PRO A 55 -33.64 18.41 -3.85
C PRO A 55 -32.80 18.97 -2.70
N GLN A 56 -33.11 18.53 -1.49
CA GLN A 56 -32.39 18.83 -0.25
C GLN A 56 -32.25 17.55 0.56
N ILE A 57 -31.16 17.43 1.30
CA ILE A 57 -30.92 16.31 2.21
C ILE A 57 -30.84 16.81 3.65
N ALA A 58 -31.37 16.02 4.56
CA ALA A 58 -31.17 16.16 6.00
C ALA A 58 -30.75 14.80 6.58
N LEU A 59 -29.95 14.82 7.64
CA LEU A 59 -29.55 13.62 8.37
C LEU A 59 -29.74 13.81 9.85
N VAL A 60 -30.23 12.76 10.49
CA VAL A 60 -30.34 12.68 11.94
C VAL A 60 -29.13 11.91 12.46
N ALA A 61 -28.33 12.58 13.29
CA ALA A 61 -27.17 11.99 13.93
C ALA A 61 -27.58 10.83 14.86
N PRO A 62 -26.67 9.90 15.17
CA PRO A 62 -26.88 8.92 16.23
C PRO A 62 -27.14 9.64 17.57
N THR A 63 -28.08 9.12 18.37
CA THR A 63 -28.40 9.68 19.71
C THR A 63 -27.24 9.61 20.70
N THR A 64 -26.26 8.75 20.43
CA THR A 64 -25.04 8.54 21.22
C THR A 64 -23.84 9.29 20.63
N SER A 65 -24.05 10.27 19.76
CA SER A 65 -22.95 11.02 19.13
C SER A 65 -22.99 12.49 19.52
N ASN A 66 -21.82 13.12 19.49
CA ASN A 66 -21.68 14.58 19.59
C ASN A 66 -21.99 15.33 18.28
N LEU A 67 -22.35 14.60 17.22
CA LEU A 67 -22.61 15.18 15.91
C LEU A 67 -23.95 15.93 15.92
N ALA A 68 -23.95 17.12 15.32
CA ALA A 68 -25.19 17.83 15.05
C ALA A 68 -25.94 17.18 13.88
N ASP A 69 -27.27 17.22 13.95
CA ASP A 69 -28.12 16.90 12.81
C ASP A 69 -27.76 17.79 11.62
N VAL A 70 -27.73 17.19 10.43
CA VAL A 70 -27.62 17.94 9.19
C VAL A 70 -29.02 18.42 8.83
N THR A 71 -29.25 19.73 8.92
CA THR A 71 -30.51 20.34 8.50
C THR A 71 -30.62 20.36 6.97
N ALA A 72 -31.85 20.37 6.46
CA ALA A 72 -32.17 20.35 5.03
C ALA A 72 -31.29 21.32 4.21
N THR A 73 -30.42 20.76 3.37
CA THR A 73 -29.38 21.50 2.62
C THR A 73 -29.13 20.86 1.24
N THR A 74 -28.58 21.63 0.31
CA THR A 74 -28.08 21.14 -0.99
C THR A 74 -26.60 20.74 -0.93
N SER A 75 -25.91 21.07 0.16
CA SER A 75 -24.51 20.70 0.41
C SER A 75 -24.37 20.27 1.86
N ALA A 76 -24.03 19.01 2.09
CA ALA A 76 -23.88 18.44 3.44
C ALA A 76 -22.45 17.96 3.69
N THR A 77 -22.00 18.11 4.93
CA THR A 77 -20.78 17.47 5.42
C THR A 77 -21.14 16.37 6.41
N MET A 78 -20.57 15.19 6.21
CA MET A 78 -20.83 13.97 6.97
C MET A 78 -19.51 13.31 7.36
N TYR A 79 -19.58 12.20 8.10
CA TYR A 79 -18.43 11.44 8.56
C TYR A 79 -18.56 9.97 8.17
N ALA A 80 -17.47 9.41 7.65
CA ALA A 80 -17.41 8.00 7.29
C ALA A 80 -17.43 7.12 8.56
N GLY A 81 -17.90 5.88 8.44
CA GLY A 81 -18.07 4.96 9.56
C GLY A 81 -19.30 5.23 10.44
N VAL A 82 -19.86 6.45 10.45
CA VAL A 82 -21.04 6.80 11.26
C VAL A 82 -22.29 6.17 10.66
N THR A 83 -23.11 5.53 11.50
CA THR A 83 -24.46 5.08 11.12
C THR A 83 -25.48 6.13 11.54
N TYR A 84 -25.87 6.99 10.60
CA TYR A 84 -26.92 7.98 10.80
C TYR A 84 -28.27 7.30 10.95
N THR A 85 -29.04 7.71 11.96
CA THR A 85 -30.36 7.15 12.26
C THR A 85 -31.27 7.25 11.04
N THR A 86 -31.25 8.42 10.38
CA THR A 86 -32.15 8.75 9.29
C THR A 86 -31.48 9.65 8.26
N LEU A 87 -31.73 9.40 6.98
CA LEU A 87 -31.55 10.35 5.88
C LEU A 87 -32.93 10.71 5.31
N VAL A 88 -33.21 12.00 5.21
CA VAL A 88 -34.42 12.54 4.60
C VAL A 88 -34.04 13.25 3.31
N LEU A 89 -34.58 12.78 2.18
CA LEU A 89 -34.54 13.49 0.92
C LEU A 89 -35.85 14.27 0.77
N SER A 90 -35.78 15.58 0.74
CA SER A 90 -36.92 16.48 0.52
C SER A 90 -36.79 17.23 -0.80
N ALA A 91 -37.93 17.56 -1.40
CA ALA A 91 -38.01 18.31 -2.65
C ALA A 91 -39.31 19.11 -2.69
N THR A 92 -39.40 20.09 -3.59
CA THR A 92 -40.68 20.77 -3.86
C THR A 92 -41.66 19.90 -4.63
N GLY A 93 -41.17 18.84 -5.30
CA GLY A 93 -41.94 17.80 -5.94
C GLY A 93 -41.07 16.77 -6.65
N GLY A 94 -41.70 15.69 -7.15
CA GLY A 94 -41.06 14.72 -8.04
C GLY A 94 -40.45 13.48 -7.38
N LEU A 95 -40.60 13.30 -6.06
CA LEU A 95 -40.00 12.18 -5.32
C LEU A 95 -40.81 10.86 -5.37
N GLY A 96 -41.80 10.74 -6.25
CA GLY A 96 -42.67 9.56 -6.30
C GLY A 96 -43.49 9.35 -5.02
N THR A 97 -44.33 8.31 -5.00
CA THR A 97 -45.17 7.96 -3.83
C THR A 97 -45.24 6.44 -3.57
N THR A 98 -44.57 5.64 -4.39
CA THR A 98 -44.62 4.17 -4.35
C THR A 98 -43.29 3.62 -3.88
N ALA A 99 -43.20 3.21 -2.61
CA ALA A 99 -41.94 2.79 -1.96
C ALA A 99 -41.17 1.74 -2.76
N SER A 100 -41.86 0.71 -3.27
CA SER A 100 -41.25 -0.40 -4.01
C SER A 100 -40.56 0.01 -5.30
N GLU A 101 -40.83 1.22 -5.82
CA GLU A 101 -40.26 1.73 -7.06
C GLU A 101 -39.14 2.75 -6.86
N ILE A 102 -39.14 3.43 -5.71
CA ILE A 102 -38.19 4.50 -5.40
C ILE A 102 -36.83 3.90 -5.07
N ARG A 103 -35.77 4.43 -5.68
CA ARG A 103 -34.37 4.05 -5.38
C ARG A 103 -33.49 5.27 -5.20
N LEU A 104 -32.50 5.13 -4.33
CA LEU A 104 -31.48 6.13 -4.06
C LEU A 104 -30.13 5.45 -4.03
N LYS A 105 -29.13 6.07 -4.67
CA LYS A 105 -27.80 5.51 -4.83
C LYS A 105 -26.74 6.59 -4.63
N LEU A 106 -25.74 6.30 -3.80
CA LEU A 106 -24.57 7.16 -3.63
C LEU A 106 -23.56 6.86 -4.74
N VAL A 107 -23.11 7.90 -5.44
CA VAL A 107 -22.12 7.80 -6.53
C VAL A 107 -20.99 8.80 -6.33
N ASP A 108 -19.87 8.56 -7.00
CA ASP A 108 -18.72 9.47 -6.98
C ASP A 108 -19.07 10.84 -7.59
N SER A 109 -18.47 11.92 -7.07
CA SER A 109 -18.69 13.28 -7.59
C SER A 109 -18.33 13.47 -9.07
N SER A 110 -17.43 12.65 -9.62
CA SER A 110 -17.04 12.65 -11.03
C SER A 110 -18.15 12.17 -11.98
N VAL A 111 -19.19 11.50 -11.45
CA VAL A 111 -20.34 11.07 -12.24
C VAL A 111 -21.10 12.29 -12.76
N SER A 112 -21.22 12.35 -14.09
CA SER A 112 -21.91 13.43 -14.81
C SER A 112 -23.36 13.09 -15.18
N ALA A 113 -23.70 11.80 -15.21
CA ALA A 113 -25.05 11.31 -15.45
C ALA A 113 -25.28 9.98 -14.74
N CYS A 114 -26.47 9.77 -14.18
CA CYS A 114 -26.80 8.53 -13.50
C CYS A 114 -27.27 7.45 -14.47
N SER A 115 -26.81 6.22 -14.27
CA SER A 115 -27.24 5.05 -15.03
C SER A 115 -27.31 3.82 -14.13
N THR A 116 -27.83 2.72 -14.67
CA THR A 116 -27.79 1.41 -14.00
C THR A 116 -26.38 0.82 -13.93
N LEU A 117 -25.43 1.33 -14.72
CA LEU A 117 -24.05 0.81 -14.78
C LEU A 117 -23.15 1.42 -13.71
N GLU A 118 -23.49 2.60 -13.21
CA GLU A 118 -22.74 3.20 -12.10
C GLU A 118 -22.76 2.25 -10.92
N THR A 119 -21.63 2.02 -10.26
CA THR A 119 -21.57 1.17 -9.07
C THR A 119 -21.82 2.03 -7.83
N ALA A 120 -22.62 1.53 -6.88
CA ALA A 120 -22.87 2.27 -5.66
C ALA A 120 -21.60 2.28 -4.82
N ARG A 121 -21.30 3.42 -4.19
CA ARG A 121 -20.10 3.56 -3.35
C ARG A 121 -20.27 2.99 -1.94
N THR A 122 -21.50 2.67 -1.55
CA THR A 122 -21.81 2.11 -0.24
C THR A 122 -22.86 1.01 -0.34
N SER A 123 -23.00 0.25 0.74
CA SER A 123 -24.04 -0.77 0.89
C SER A 123 -25.45 -0.16 1.06
N SER A 124 -26.44 -1.01 1.30
CA SER A 124 -27.76 -0.59 1.75
C SER A 124 -27.65 0.46 2.87
N PRO A 125 -28.48 1.52 2.86
CA PRO A 125 -29.62 1.71 1.95
C PRO A 125 -29.34 2.60 0.72
N LEU A 126 -28.11 3.04 0.49
CA LEU A 126 -27.74 3.90 -0.65
C LEU A 126 -27.08 3.11 -1.79
N ASP A 127 -27.46 1.85 -1.93
CA ASP A 127 -26.97 0.89 -2.93
C ASP A 127 -27.66 1.01 -4.29
N GLY A 128 -28.77 1.74 -4.36
CA GLY A 128 -29.63 1.82 -5.53
C GLY A 128 -30.68 0.71 -5.64
N GLU A 129 -30.77 -0.17 -4.65
CA GLU A 129 -31.73 -1.29 -4.58
C GLU A 129 -32.71 -1.15 -3.41
N THR A 130 -32.29 -0.49 -2.34
CA THR A 130 -33.07 -0.34 -1.12
C THR A 130 -34.14 0.75 -1.27
N SER A 131 -35.38 0.38 -0.94
CA SER A 131 -36.53 1.31 -0.94
C SER A 131 -36.53 2.20 0.30
N PRO A 132 -37.12 3.41 0.24
CA PRO A 132 -37.29 4.24 1.43
C PRO A 132 -38.16 3.53 2.48
N GLY A 133 -37.84 3.78 3.74
CA GLY A 133 -38.68 3.43 4.87
C GLY A 133 -39.87 4.39 5.02
N GLY A 134 -40.91 3.94 5.73
CA GLY A 134 -42.12 4.73 5.97
C GLY A 134 -43.03 4.83 4.74
N VAL A 135 -43.87 5.86 4.71
CA VAL A 135 -44.78 6.16 3.59
C VAL A 135 -44.18 7.27 2.73
N PRO A 136 -43.68 6.97 1.52
CA PRO A 136 -43.19 7.97 0.57
C PRO A 136 -44.23 9.04 0.26
N THR A 137 -43.75 10.26 0.06
CA THR A 137 -44.59 11.37 -0.39
C THR A 137 -43.94 12.06 -1.59
N ALA A 138 -44.73 12.80 -2.36
CA ALA A 138 -44.22 13.53 -3.53
C ALA A 138 -43.11 14.54 -3.20
N THR A 139 -42.94 14.88 -1.92
CA THR A 139 -42.02 15.91 -1.42
C THR A 139 -41.02 15.39 -0.38
N SER A 140 -41.13 14.15 0.09
CA SER A 140 -40.25 13.61 1.13
C SER A 140 -40.19 12.08 1.11
N ASN A 141 -38.96 11.55 1.15
CA ASN A 141 -38.64 10.14 1.31
C ASN A 141 -37.56 9.95 2.38
N VAL A 142 -37.63 8.84 3.10
CA VAL A 142 -36.81 8.61 4.30
C VAL A 142 -36.10 7.27 4.21
N TRP A 143 -34.81 7.23 4.51
CA TRP A 143 -34.03 5.99 4.66
C TRP A 143 -33.44 5.94 6.07
N SER A 144 -33.47 4.77 6.70
CA SER A 144 -32.92 4.55 8.04
C SER A 144 -31.55 3.90 8.00
N ASN A 145 -30.74 4.11 9.04
CA ASN A 145 -29.43 3.46 9.22
C ASN A 145 -28.48 3.71 8.03
N VAL A 146 -28.39 4.97 7.60
CA VAL A 146 -27.49 5.37 6.50
C VAL A 146 -26.07 5.42 7.01
N ARG A 147 -25.15 4.75 6.31
CA ARG A 147 -23.72 4.78 6.61
C ARG A 147 -22.94 5.15 5.35
N PHE A 148 -21.83 5.84 5.55
CA PHE A 148 -20.83 6.11 4.51
C PHE A 148 -19.57 5.36 4.88
N ASP A 149 -19.08 4.47 4.02
CA ASP A 149 -17.96 3.59 4.37
C ASP A 149 -16.60 4.28 4.20
N GLU A 150 -16.54 5.27 3.32
CA GLU A 150 -15.33 5.98 2.88
C GLU A 150 -15.58 7.49 2.83
N GLY A 151 -14.53 8.26 3.06
CA GLY A 151 -14.47 9.71 2.85
C GLY A 151 -14.34 10.04 1.37
N GLY A 152 -14.76 11.25 1.00
CA GLY A 152 -14.72 11.71 -0.38
C GLY A 152 -15.82 12.71 -0.73
N LEU A 153 -15.91 13.00 -2.02
CA LEU A 153 -16.94 13.84 -2.61
C LEU A 153 -17.92 12.96 -3.38
N PHE A 154 -19.20 13.05 -3.03
CA PHE A 154 -20.24 12.19 -3.56
C PHE A 154 -21.45 12.99 -4.03
N LYS A 155 -22.26 12.33 -4.86
CA LYS A 155 -23.56 12.79 -5.34
C LYS A 155 -24.60 11.69 -5.17
N LEU A 156 -25.86 12.05 -5.37
CA LEU A 156 -26.99 11.13 -5.30
C LEU A 156 -27.62 10.91 -6.67
N CYS A 157 -27.73 9.64 -7.04
CA CYS A 157 -28.57 9.18 -8.12
C CYS A 157 -29.91 8.73 -7.55
N TYR A 158 -30.99 9.17 -8.17
CA TYR A 158 -32.33 8.94 -7.66
C TYR A 158 -33.28 8.48 -8.77
N ARG A 159 -34.18 7.57 -8.42
CA ARG A 159 -35.21 7.05 -9.34
C ARG A 159 -36.57 7.06 -8.63
N PRO A 160 -37.54 7.89 -9.05
CA PRO A 160 -38.84 7.99 -8.38
C PRO A 160 -39.82 6.86 -8.73
N THR A 161 -39.68 6.23 -9.90
CA THR A 161 -40.54 5.13 -10.36
C THR A 161 -39.72 4.06 -11.09
N ALA A 162 -40.23 2.83 -11.19
CA ALA A 162 -39.50 1.76 -11.87
C ALA A 162 -39.32 2.02 -13.39
N SER A 163 -40.24 2.81 -13.97
CA SER A 163 -40.23 3.17 -15.39
C SER A 163 -39.42 4.43 -15.72
N SER A 164 -39.10 5.25 -14.72
CA SER A 164 -38.27 6.45 -14.91
C SER A 164 -36.78 6.09 -15.00
N GLY A 165 -36.04 6.87 -15.80
CA GLY A 165 -34.58 6.84 -15.77
C GLY A 165 -34.03 7.32 -14.42
N TRP A 166 -32.76 7.04 -14.19
CA TRP A 166 -32.05 7.63 -13.05
C TRP A 166 -31.78 9.11 -13.28
N GLU A 167 -31.96 9.91 -12.24
CA GLU A 167 -31.69 11.34 -12.23
C GLU A 167 -30.54 11.64 -11.27
N LEU A 168 -29.61 12.48 -11.71
CA LEU A 168 -28.57 13.01 -10.84
C LEU A 168 -29.15 14.20 -10.06
N LEU A 169 -29.21 14.07 -8.74
CA LEU A 169 -29.70 15.14 -7.89
C LEU A 169 -28.64 16.24 -7.74
N ALA A 170 -29.10 17.50 -7.74
CA ALA A 170 -28.26 18.66 -7.49
C ALA A 170 -27.98 18.82 -5.98
N VAL A 171 -27.35 17.79 -5.38
CA VAL A 171 -26.93 17.74 -3.98
C VAL A 171 -25.48 17.29 -3.94
N ASP A 172 -24.66 18.07 -3.25
CA ASP A 172 -23.25 17.75 -3.01
C ASP A 172 -23.08 17.16 -1.60
N ILE A 173 -22.38 16.04 -1.51
CA ILE A 173 -22.10 15.35 -0.26
C ILE A 173 -20.59 15.30 -0.05
N VAL A 174 -20.13 15.88 1.05
CA VAL A 174 -18.74 15.81 1.50
C VAL A 174 -18.68 14.87 2.69
N VAL A 175 -18.09 13.68 2.52
CA VAL A 175 -17.86 12.76 3.63
C VAL A 175 -16.42 12.90 4.09
N ARG A 176 -16.22 13.16 5.37
CA ARG A 176 -14.90 13.21 5.99
C ARG A 176 -14.51 11.84 6.55
N GLY A 177 -13.29 11.39 6.26
CA GLY A 177 -12.79 10.08 6.66
C GLY A 177 -11.67 9.61 5.71
N GLY A 178 -11.14 8.41 5.94
CA GLY A 178 -10.22 7.76 4.99
C GLY A 178 -10.94 7.44 3.68
N ASN A 179 -10.25 7.61 2.56
CA ASN A 179 -10.83 7.48 1.20
C ASN A 179 -10.88 6.03 0.68
N SER A 180 -10.46 5.08 1.49
CA SER A 180 -10.33 3.66 1.15
C SER A 180 -10.64 2.85 2.40
N LYS A 181 -11.06 1.61 2.19
CA LYS A 181 -11.26 0.59 3.23
C LYS A 181 -10.33 -0.61 3.05
N THR A 182 -9.49 -0.57 2.02
CA THR A 182 -8.67 -1.69 1.56
C THR A 182 -7.19 -1.36 1.55
N ASP A 183 -6.78 -0.24 2.18
CA ASP A 183 -5.38 0.15 2.18
C ASP A 183 -4.52 -0.88 2.89
N LYS A 184 -3.41 -1.27 2.27
CA LYS A 184 -2.39 -2.11 2.90
C LYS A 184 -1.29 -1.23 3.47
N VAL A 185 -1.11 -1.29 4.78
CA VAL A 185 -0.04 -0.63 5.50
C VAL A 185 1.02 -1.66 5.85
N TRP A 186 2.25 -1.45 5.40
CA TRP A 186 3.35 -2.39 5.64
C TRP A 186 4.25 -1.90 6.76
N CYS A 187 4.49 -2.76 7.74
CA CYS A 187 5.43 -2.49 8.81
C CYS A 187 6.41 -3.64 8.95
N LEU A 188 7.70 -3.31 8.90
CA LEU A 188 8.75 -4.27 9.12
C LEU A 188 8.65 -4.84 10.53
N PHE A 189 8.50 -6.16 10.63
CA PHE A 189 8.65 -6.89 11.86
C PHE A 189 10.13 -7.24 12.05
N THR A 190 10.79 -6.50 12.92
CA THR A 190 12.19 -6.71 13.27
C THR A 190 12.35 -6.81 14.78
N THR A 191 13.39 -7.54 15.22
CA THR A 191 13.83 -7.55 16.62
C THR A 191 14.56 -6.26 16.99
N ASP A 192 14.93 -5.43 16.01
CA ASP A 192 15.48 -4.11 16.25
C ASP A 192 14.39 -3.19 16.82
N ALA A 193 14.51 -2.86 18.10
CA ALA A 193 13.57 -2.00 18.81
C ALA A 193 13.54 -0.55 18.26
N ALA A 194 14.41 -0.19 17.32
CA ALA A 194 14.46 1.14 16.73
C ALA A 194 13.50 1.38 15.56
N TRP A 195 12.84 0.35 15.01
CA TRP A 195 12.01 0.52 13.81
C TRP A 195 10.56 0.90 14.13
N PRO A 196 10.12 2.16 13.89
CA PRO A 196 8.74 2.53 14.12
C PRO A 196 7.84 1.98 13.00
N CYS A 197 6.61 1.63 13.37
CA CYS A 197 5.57 1.26 12.45
C CYS A 197 4.72 2.49 12.09
N LYS A 198 4.78 2.90 10.82
CA LYS A 198 4.12 4.11 10.32
C LYS A 198 3.21 3.78 9.14
N ALA A 199 1.97 4.27 9.17
CA ALA A 199 1.04 4.24 8.05
C ALA A 199 1.07 5.57 7.30
N ARG A 200 0.96 5.52 5.97
CA ARG A 200 0.75 6.71 5.14
C ARG A 200 -0.58 6.58 4.41
N LEU A 201 -1.51 7.49 4.70
CA LEU A 201 -2.83 7.53 4.08
C LEU A 201 -3.02 8.84 3.30
N LEU A 202 -3.83 8.79 2.25
CA LEU A 202 -4.17 9.98 1.48
C LEU A 202 -5.19 10.84 2.25
N GLY A 203 -4.86 12.11 2.42
CA GLY A 203 -5.58 13.07 3.25
C GLY A 203 -6.40 14.10 2.49
N THR A 204 -6.91 13.78 1.30
CA THR A 204 -7.42 14.80 0.36
C THR A 204 -8.78 15.44 0.73
N SER A 205 -9.32 15.21 1.93
CA SER A 205 -10.52 15.90 2.46
C SER A 205 -10.34 16.52 3.85
N LEU A 206 -9.10 16.80 4.27
CA LEU A 206 -8.73 17.21 5.63
C LEU A 206 -8.80 18.73 5.90
N SER A 207 -9.70 19.46 5.24
CA SER A 207 -9.86 20.88 5.53
C SER A 207 -10.53 21.08 6.91
N GLY A 208 -9.72 21.40 7.92
CA GLY A 208 -10.14 21.71 9.28
C GLY A 208 -9.24 20.99 10.27
N GLY A 209 -8.42 21.75 11.00
CA GLY A 209 -7.34 21.29 11.88
C GLY A 209 -7.73 20.45 13.11
N THR A 210 -8.61 19.46 12.95
CA THR A 210 -8.85 18.40 13.91
C THR A 210 -7.99 17.21 13.48
N THR A 211 -6.99 16.84 14.26
CA THR A 211 -6.12 15.70 13.96
C THR A 211 -6.92 14.40 14.01
N TRP A 212 -6.98 13.73 12.87
CA TRP A 212 -7.63 12.45 12.67
C TRP A 212 -6.71 11.35 13.19
N LEU A 213 -7.18 10.46 14.04
CA LEU A 213 -6.31 9.46 14.68
C LEU A 213 -6.63 8.06 14.16
N MET A 214 -5.64 7.19 14.18
CA MET A 214 -5.80 5.76 13.89
C MET A 214 -5.54 4.92 15.12
N THR A 215 -6.22 3.79 15.18
CA THR A 215 -5.93 2.73 16.12
C THR A 215 -5.95 1.37 15.42
N LEU A 216 -5.48 0.35 16.11
CA LEU A 216 -5.34 -1.00 15.61
C LEU A 216 -6.21 -1.93 16.44
N LEU A 217 -6.95 -2.79 15.76
CA LEU A 217 -7.73 -3.88 16.36
C LEU A 217 -7.16 -5.22 15.89
N THR A 218 -7.59 -6.32 16.49
CA THR A 218 -7.23 -7.65 15.95
C THR A 218 -7.76 -7.74 14.52
N TYR A 219 -7.02 -8.42 13.64
CA TYR A 219 -7.51 -8.62 12.28
C TYR A 219 -8.89 -9.30 12.26
N GLY A 220 -9.81 -8.72 11.50
CA GLY A 220 -11.20 -9.20 11.37
C GLY A 220 -12.17 -8.56 12.38
N ASP A 221 -11.68 -7.87 13.40
CA ASP A 221 -12.51 -7.11 14.33
C ASP A 221 -13.17 -5.91 13.64
N THR A 222 -14.27 -5.43 14.22
CA THR A 222 -15.11 -4.36 13.70
C THR A 222 -14.81 -3.02 14.38
N CYS A 223 -14.44 -2.03 13.57
CA CYS A 223 -14.24 -0.64 14.00
C CYS A 223 -15.48 -0.06 14.71
N GLY A 224 -15.28 0.61 15.84
CA GLY A 224 -16.32 1.24 16.65
C GLY A 224 -17.09 0.30 17.58
N VAL A 225 -16.73 -0.99 17.61
CA VAL A 225 -17.41 -2.03 18.39
C VAL A 225 -16.41 -2.83 19.21
N ASP A 226 -15.36 -3.33 18.57
CA ASP A 226 -14.39 -4.22 19.19
C ASP A 226 -13.23 -3.45 19.82
N THR A 227 -12.67 -4.03 20.87
CA THR A 227 -11.67 -3.38 21.72
C THR A 227 -10.34 -3.17 21.01
N ILE A 228 -9.75 -1.99 21.21
CA ILE A 228 -8.42 -1.63 20.71
C ILE A 228 -7.33 -2.60 21.17
N ALA A 229 -6.39 -2.93 20.28
CA ALA A 229 -5.21 -3.75 20.54
C ALA A 229 -4.12 -3.01 21.36
N THR A 230 -4.42 -2.71 22.63
CA THR A 230 -3.59 -1.87 23.53
C THR A 230 -2.19 -2.41 23.87
N LEU A 231 -1.89 -3.68 23.56
CA LEU A 231 -0.71 -4.38 24.07
C LEU A 231 0.45 -4.53 23.07
N LYS A 232 0.31 -4.10 21.81
CA LYS A 232 1.24 -4.51 20.75
C LYS A 232 2.25 -3.43 20.34
N PHE A 233 1.85 -2.17 20.34
CA PHE A 233 2.71 -1.02 19.99
C PHE A 233 2.83 -0.04 21.15
N VAL A 234 3.88 0.79 21.14
CA VAL A 234 4.07 1.84 22.14
C VAL A 234 2.88 2.82 22.13
N ASN A 235 2.45 3.23 20.95
CA ASN A 235 1.28 4.09 20.80
C ASN A 235 0.05 3.23 20.46
N THR A 236 -0.92 3.19 21.36
CA THR A 236 -2.24 2.58 21.14
C THR A 236 -3.04 3.31 20.06
N VAL A 237 -2.85 4.63 20.01
CA VAL A 237 -3.44 5.53 19.02
C VAL A 237 -2.30 6.27 18.35
N SER A 238 -2.32 6.32 17.02
CA SER A 238 -1.24 6.87 16.20
C SER A 238 -0.95 8.33 16.55
N GLN A 239 0.32 8.72 16.54
CA GLN A 239 0.70 10.12 16.43
C GLN A 239 0.69 10.54 14.97
N VAL A 240 0.24 11.76 14.67
CA VAL A 240 0.03 12.18 13.28
C VAL A 240 1.02 13.28 12.89
N ALA A 241 1.62 13.12 11.73
CA ALA A 241 2.37 14.16 11.05
C ALA A 241 1.84 14.34 9.62
N LEU A 242 1.78 15.58 9.13
CA LEU A 242 1.37 15.86 7.76
C LEU A 242 2.57 15.79 6.82
N ASP A 243 2.40 15.15 5.67
CA ASP A 243 3.37 15.04 4.57
C ASP A 243 2.69 15.39 3.23
N GLY A 244 2.62 16.69 2.93
CA GLY A 244 1.91 17.19 1.75
C GLY A 244 0.41 16.90 1.83
N GLU A 245 -0.10 16.10 0.90
CA GLU A 245 -1.50 15.65 0.85
C GLU A 245 -1.75 14.37 1.69
N TYR A 246 -0.74 13.86 2.39
CA TYR A 246 -0.82 12.61 3.14
C TYR A 246 -0.71 12.83 4.65
N GLU A 247 -1.30 11.91 5.40
CA GLU A 247 -1.13 11.78 6.84
C GLU A 247 -0.20 10.61 7.15
N ILE A 248 0.80 10.86 7.97
CA ILE A 248 1.70 9.85 8.52
C ILE A 248 1.26 9.53 9.94
N HIS A 249 0.78 8.32 10.14
CA HIS A 249 0.30 7.81 11.42
C HIS A 249 1.34 6.89 12.03
N ASP A 250 1.94 7.34 13.13
CA ASP A 250 3.05 6.69 13.82
C ASP A 250 2.54 5.92 15.06
N PHE A 251 2.51 4.60 14.95
CA PHE A 251 2.19 3.69 16.07
C PHE A 251 3.41 3.48 17.00
N GLY A 252 4.56 4.05 16.65
CA GLY A 252 5.81 3.86 17.37
C GLY A 252 6.37 2.47 17.14
N VAL A 253 7.25 2.06 18.05
CA VAL A 253 7.91 0.76 17.99
C VAL A 253 7.04 -0.33 18.60
N LYS A 254 7.29 -1.58 18.24
CA LYS A 254 6.63 -2.73 18.86
C LYS A 254 7.00 -2.83 20.33
N LYS A 255 6.05 -3.18 21.20
CA LYS A 255 6.34 -3.52 22.61
C LYS A 255 7.14 -4.84 22.66
N THR A 256 7.97 -5.00 23.70
CA THR A 256 8.69 -6.26 23.95
C THR A 256 7.69 -7.40 24.20
N ASN A 257 8.00 -8.62 23.75
CA ASN A 257 7.18 -9.85 23.90
C ASN A 257 5.94 -9.98 23.00
N VAL A 258 5.77 -9.17 21.97
CA VAL A 258 4.78 -9.50 20.92
C VAL A 258 5.30 -10.72 20.15
N GLY A 259 4.45 -11.75 20.00
CA GLY A 259 4.74 -13.02 19.35
C GLY A 259 5.03 -12.91 17.85
N ALA A 260 4.52 -13.85 17.05
CA ALA A 260 4.73 -13.89 15.60
C ALA A 260 4.22 -12.61 14.89
N PRO A 261 4.66 -12.36 13.63
CA PRO A 261 4.06 -11.32 12.80
C PRO A 261 2.52 -11.49 12.70
N GLU A 262 1.79 -10.40 12.93
CA GLU A 262 0.32 -10.35 12.98
C GLU A 262 -0.19 -9.30 11.98
N SER A 263 -1.45 -9.45 11.56
CA SER A 263 -2.17 -8.41 10.83
C SER A 263 -3.15 -7.72 11.79
N TYR A 264 -3.49 -6.46 11.49
CA TYR A 264 -4.40 -5.65 12.30
C TYR A 264 -5.43 -4.96 11.43
N THR A 265 -6.68 -4.94 11.90
CA THR A 265 -7.70 -4.05 11.34
C THR A 265 -7.33 -2.62 11.71
N VAL A 266 -7.33 -1.74 10.71
CA VAL A 266 -6.95 -0.34 10.90
C VAL A 266 -8.20 0.51 10.95
N CYS A 267 -8.45 1.10 12.11
CA CYS A 267 -9.63 1.90 12.37
C CYS A 267 -9.27 3.37 12.52
N TYR A 268 -10.06 4.23 11.89
CA TYR A 268 -9.86 5.66 11.80
C TYR A 268 -10.97 6.37 12.56
N CYS A 269 -10.59 7.38 13.32
CA CYS A 269 -11.52 8.26 14.01
C CYS A 269 -11.69 9.54 13.19
N PRO A 270 -12.88 9.75 12.60
CA PRO A 270 -13.09 10.84 11.68
C PRO A 270 -13.36 12.20 12.36
N GLY A 271 -12.79 12.45 13.55
CA GLY A 271 -13.22 13.55 14.42
C GLY A 271 -14.61 13.34 15.05
N TYR A 272 -15.12 12.11 14.98
CA TYR A 272 -16.28 11.63 15.71
C TYR A 272 -15.90 11.37 17.18
N ASP A 273 -16.75 11.77 18.12
CA ASP A 273 -16.59 11.49 19.55
C ASP A 273 -17.94 10.99 20.10
N SER A 274 -17.97 9.74 20.56
CA SER A 274 -19.20 9.14 21.10
C SER A 274 -19.51 9.59 22.53
N ASP A 275 -18.54 10.12 23.26
CA ASP A 275 -18.57 10.24 24.73
C ASP A 275 -18.58 11.70 25.21
N SER A 276 -18.59 12.67 24.30
CA SER A 276 -18.95 14.09 24.46
C SER A 276 -18.10 14.93 25.43
N THR A 277 -17.05 14.37 26.04
CA THR A 277 -16.46 14.99 27.23
C THR A 277 -15.37 16.03 26.95
N ASN A 278 -14.71 16.05 25.77
CA ASN A 278 -13.83 17.14 25.32
C ASN A 278 -13.39 16.94 23.85
N GLY A 279 -14.34 17.09 22.92
CA GLY A 279 -14.23 16.88 21.47
C GLY A 279 -12.82 16.87 20.87
N ILE A 280 -12.33 15.65 20.63
CA ILE A 280 -11.34 15.13 19.67
C ILE A 280 -11.29 13.61 19.99
N CYS A 281 -11.03 12.77 18.98
CA CYS A 281 -10.77 11.33 19.13
C CYS A 281 -10.01 11.00 20.43
N HIS A 282 -10.67 10.38 21.42
CA HIS A 282 -10.02 10.09 22.68
C HIS A 282 -9.02 8.94 22.50
N SER A 283 -7.86 9.05 23.15
CA SER A 283 -6.70 8.16 22.92
C SER A 283 -6.89 6.70 23.35
N SER A 284 -8.10 6.28 23.74
CA SER A 284 -8.36 4.93 24.25
C SER A 284 -9.81 4.44 24.14
N SER A 285 -10.74 5.19 23.54
CA SER A 285 -12.12 4.71 23.37
C SER A 285 -12.25 4.03 22.01
N ASP A 286 -12.61 2.75 21.97
CA ASP A 286 -12.85 1.99 20.74
C ASP A 286 -14.02 2.54 19.92
N THR A 287 -15.04 3.06 20.60
CA THR A 287 -16.22 3.65 19.99
C THR A 287 -15.95 4.91 19.16
N ASP A 288 -14.80 5.56 19.32
CA ASP A 288 -14.41 6.73 18.51
C ASP A 288 -13.84 6.34 17.14
N PHE A 289 -13.26 5.14 17.02
CA PHE A 289 -12.58 4.66 15.81
C PHE A 289 -13.53 3.80 14.96
N ILE A 290 -14.51 4.45 14.36
CA ILE A 290 -15.67 3.82 13.71
C ILE A 290 -15.48 3.46 12.23
N GLN A 291 -14.42 3.94 11.59
CA GLN A 291 -14.21 3.75 10.15
C GLN A 291 -13.10 2.75 9.88
N LEU A 292 -13.39 1.70 9.11
CA LEU A 292 -12.35 0.83 8.54
C LEU A 292 -11.64 1.55 7.40
N VAL A 293 -10.30 1.67 7.48
CA VAL A 293 -9.50 2.26 6.41
C VAL A 293 -8.58 1.25 5.71
N GLY A 294 -8.27 0.14 6.37
CA GLY A 294 -7.42 -0.87 5.76
C GLY A 294 -6.90 -1.90 6.74
N THR A 295 -5.78 -2.52 6.37
CA THR A 295 -5.09 -3.53 7.16
C THR A 295 -3.62 -3.15 7.33
N LEU A 296 -3.13 -3.27 8.56
CA LEU A 296 -1.71 -3.15 8.87
C LEU A 296 -1.11 -4.54 8.94
N ILE A 297 -0.01 -4.72 8.22
CA ILE A 297 0.64 -6.01 8.01
C ILE A 297 2.04 -5.91 8.61
N LEU A 298 2.28 -6.69 9.66
CA LEU A 298 3.63 -6.93 10.13
C LEU A 298 4.28 -7.96 9.21
N ILE A 299 5.31 -7.54 8.48
CA ILE A 299 6.01 -8.38 7.51
C ILE A 299 7.43 -8.68 7.97
N GLN A 300 7.86 -9.94 7.85
CA GLN A 300 9.20 -10.39 8.21
C GLN A 300 9.78 -11.27 7.12
N ALA A 301 11.02 -11.02 6.71
CA ALA A 301 11.83 -12.01 5.99
C ALA A 301 12.56 -12.94 6.96
N THR A 302 12.48 -14.25 6.72
CA THR A 302 13.17 -15.30 7.48
C THR A 302 13.98 -16.18 6.53
N ILE A 303 15.19 -16.55 6.94
CA ILE A 303 16.07 -17.43 6.17
C ILE A 303 16.06 -18.83 6.78
N LEU A 304 15.71 -19.83 5.98
CA LEU A 304 15.57 -21.23 6.37
C LEU A 304 16.58 -22.10 5.61
N ASP A 305 16.93 -23.26 6.15
CA ASP A 305 17.80 -24.23 5.45
C ASP A 305 17.11 -24.75 4.19
N ASN A 306 15.87 -25.19 4.35
CA ASN A 306 15.04 -25.73 3.28
C ASN A 306 13.57 -25.33 3.49
N PRO A 307 12.70 -25.46 2.46
CA PRO A 307 11.31 -25.02 2.52
C PRO A 307 10.45 -25.70 3.60
N THR A 308 10.88 -26.87 4.08
CA THR A 308 10.15 -27.66 5.09
C THR A 308 10.67 -27.47 6.51
N ASP A 309 11.79 -26.75 6.67
CA ASP A 309 12.40 -26.51 7.96
C ASP A 309 11.82 -25.26 8.63
N ALA A 310 11.66 -25.31 9.95
CA ALA A 310 11.34 -24.16 10.78
C ALA A 310 12.59 -23.49 11.36
N ASN A 311 13.77 -24.10 11.17
CA ASN A 311 15.01 -23.59 11.73
C ASN A 311 15.55 -22.42 10.91
N VAL A 312 15.72 -21.29 11.59
CA VAL A 312 16.44 -20.14 11.04
C VAL A 312 17.92 -20.49 10.96
N VAL A 313 18.52 -20.32 9.79
CA VAL A 313 19.94 -20.66 9.55
C VAL A 313 20.81 -19.45 9.31
N ALA A 314 22.09 -19.62 9.61
CA ALA A 314 23.14 -18.74 9.15
C ALA A 314 23.39 -18.97 7.65
N VAL A 315 23.49 -17.89 6.87
CA VAL A 315 23.83 -17.99 5.45
C VAL A 315 25.35 -18.03 5.30
N TYR A 316 25.83 -18.91 4.43
CA TYR A 316 27.24 -19.00 4.04
C TYR A 316 27.37 -18.90 2.52
N PRO A 317 28.50 -18.39 2.00
CA PRO A 317 28.79 -18.32 0.57
C PRO A 317 28.49 -19.63 -0.15
N THR A 318 27.82 -19.53 -1.30
CA THR A 318 27.49 -20.62 -2.24
C THR A 318 26.55 -21.71 -1.70
N LEU A 319 26.26 -21.74 -0.39
CA LEU A 319 25.28 -22.65 0.18
C LEU A 319 23.87 -22.19 -0.17
N ARG A 320 22.98 -23.16 -0.36
CA ARG A 320 21.57 -22.89 -0.64
C ARG A 320 20.83 -22.56 0.64
N PHE A 321 19.87 -21.67 0.53
CA PHE A 321 18.92 -21.36 1.59
C PHE A 321 17.55 -21.06 0.99
N THR A 322 16.55 -20.97 1.85
CA THR A 322 15.19 -20.57 1.48
C THR A 322 14.87 -19.22 2.12
N LEU A 323 14.34 -18.29 1.34
CA LEU A 323 13.71 -17.08 1.85
C LEU A 323 12.22 -17.36 2.06
N GLN A 324 11.75 -17.22 3.29
CA GLN A 324 10.32 -17.26 3.61
C GLN A 324 9.90 -15.89 4.14
N LEU A 325 8.78 -15.38 3.65
CA LEU A 325 8.16 -14.20 4.24
C LEU A 325 7.09 -14.63 5.23
N SER A 326 6.89 -13.86 6.27
CA SER A 326 5.70 -13.96 7.11
C SER A 326 4.90 -12.69 6.92
N CYS A 327 3.71 -12.82 6.33
CA CYS A 327 2.86 -11.70 5.88
C CYS A 327 1.70 -11.41 6.86
N GLY A 328 1.99 -11.55 8.16
CA GLY A 328 0.98 -11.50 9.22
C GLY A 328 0.06 -12.73 9.23
N ASN A 329 -0.87 -12.75 10.20
CA ASN A 329 -1.89 -13.79 10.37
C ASN A 329 -3.26 -13.11 10.20
N PRO A 330 -4.12 -13.55 9.27
CA PRO A 330 -4.11 -14.82 8.50
C PRO A 330 -3.20 -14.87 7.27
N GLY A 331 -2.53 -13.77 6.91
CA GLY A 331 -1.70 -13.69 5.71
C GLY A 331 -2.30 -12.71 4.71
N MET A 332 -1.59 -11.62 4.46
CA MET A 332 -2.09 -10.47 3.69
C MET A 332 -1.21 -10.11 2.48
N CYS A 333 -0.19 -10.92 2.20
CA CYS A 333 0.52 -10.82 0.92
C CYS A 333 -0.40 -11.25 -0.23
N ALA A 334 -0.13 -10.76 -1.43
CA ALA A 334 -0.90 -11.22 -2.58
C ALA A 334 -0.75 -12.73 -2.79
N ASP A 335 -1.85 -13.35 -3.19
CA ASP A 335 -2.01 -14.78 -3.46
C ASP A 335 -1.86 -15.09 -4.95
N ASP A 336 -1.20 -14.20 -5.67
CA ASP A 336 -0.88 -14.32 -7.09
C ASP A 336 0.64 -14.50 -7.33
N ASP A 337 0.96 -14.67 -8.60
CA ASP A 337 2.31 -14.76 -9.13
C ASP A 337 2.88 -13.39 -9.50
N ASP A 338 2.32 -12.28 -9.02
CA ASP A 338 2.85 -10.92 -9.28
C ASP A 338 3.81 -10.44 -8.19
N ILE A 339 3.82 -11.09 -7.02
CA ILE A 339 4.74 -10.74 -5.93
C ILE A 339 6.20 -11.03 -6.31
N ARG A 340 7.11 -10.15 -5.92
CA ARG A 340 8.54 -10.29 -6.21
C ARG A 340 9.38 -9.96 -4.99
N TYR A 341 10.58 -10.53 -4.96
CA TYR A 341 11.63 -10.17 -4.02
C TYR A 341 12.89 -9.78 -4.79
N LYS A 342 13.80 -9.07 -4.12
CA LYS A 342 15.18 -8.91 -4.56
C LYS A 342 16.09 -8.84 -3.34
N ILE A 343 17.28 -9.40 -3.49
CA ILE A 343 18.32 -9.32 -2.46
C ILE A 343 19.32 -8.29 -2.94
N VAL A 344 19.53 -7.26 -2.14
CA VAL A 344 20.36 -6.10 -2.50
C VAL A 344 21.47 -5.92 -1.47
N GLU A 345 22.54 -5.25 -1.87
CA GLU A 345 23.59 -4.84 -0.92
C GLU A 345 22.97 -3.97 0.17
N ARG A 346 23.39 -4.18 1.42
CA ARG A 346 22.89 -3.40 2.54
C ARG A 346 23.29 -1.93 2.39
N ASP A 347 22.30 -1.04 2.51
CA ASP A 347 22.48 0.41 2.45
C ASP A 347 21.51 1.11 3.41
N VAL A 348 21.98 2.17 4.09
CA VAL A 348 21.13 3.03 4.93
C VAL A 348 20.01 3.72 4.13
N ALA A 349 20.16 3.84 2.81
CA ALA A 349 19.10 4.30 1.93
C ALA A 349 17.92 3.31 1.87
N ASN A 350 18.18 2.00 2.01
CA ASN A 350 17.14 0.98 2.07
C ASN A 350 16.36 1.06 3.40
N ASP A 351 16.94 1.72 4.41
CA ASP A 351 16.39 1.77 5.75
C ASP A 351 15.31 2.85 5.91
N LYS A 352 14.21 2.71 5.15
CA LYS A 352 13.12 3.68 5.08
C LYS A 352 11.74 3.00 5.17
N PRO A 353 10.70 3.71 5.64
CA PRO A 353 9.33 3.22 5.60
C PRO A 353 8.88 2.83 4.20
N TYR A 354 7.91 1.91 4.10
CA TYR A 354 7.47 1.35 2.81
C TYR A 354 7.01 2.40 1.80
N TYR A 355 6.42 3.48 2.27
CA TYR A 355 5.85 4.54 1.45
C TYR A 355 6.85 5.64 1.06
N ASP A 356 8.06 5.65 1.64
CA ASP A 356 9.04 6.71 1.41
C ASP A 356 9.56 6.62 -0.01
N SER A 357 9.27 7.64 -0.83
CA SER A 357 9.68 7.70 -2.23
C SER A 357 11.19 7.62 -2.45
N THR A 358 11.98 7.91 -1.41
CA THR A 358 13.46 7.86 -1.44
C THR A 358 14.04 6.55 -0.90
N ALA A 359 13.20 5.58 -0.52
CA ALA A 359 13.65 4.27 -0.06
C ALA A 359 14.52 3.58 -1.13
N GLY A 360 15.72 3.17 -0.74
CA GLY A 360 16.72 2.57 -1.63
C GLY A 360 16.22 1.29 -2.30
N CYS A 361 15.34 0.53 -1.65
CA CYS A 361 14.67 -0.62 -2.26
C CYS A 361 13.88 -0.29 -3.54
N ARG A 362 13.54 0.97 -3.82
CA ARG A 362 12.87 1.39 -5.06
C ARG A 362 13.80 1.42 -6.27
N THR A 363 15.11 1.59 -6.05
CA THR A 363 16.11 1.76 -7.12
C THR A 363 17.27 0.78 -7.04
N ALA A 364 17.47 0.13 -5.90
CA ALA A 364 18.51 -0.87 -5.70
C ALA A 364 18.34 -2.03 -6.69
N VAL A 365 19.46 -2.43 -7.29
CA VAL A 365 19.55 -3.60 -8.15
C VAL A 365 19.88 -4.83 -7.32
N GLN A 366 19.61 -6.01 -7.87
CA GLN A 366 20.03 -7.27 -7.28
C GLN A 366 21.53 -7.25 -6.98
N ALA A 367 21.92 -7.76 -5.82
CA ALA A 367 23.31 -7.84 -5.41
C ALA A 367 24.12 -8.61 -6.47
N ALA A 368 25.30 -8.09 -6.82
CA ALA A 368 26.14 -8.70 -7.83
C ALA A 368 26.68 -10.09 -7.42
N THR A 369 26.68 -10.38 -6.12
CA THR A 369 27.03 -11.67 -5.53
C THR A 369 25.88 -12.68 -5.57
N PHE A 370 24.65 -12.28 -5.90
CA PHE A 370 23.54 -13.23 -5.99
C PHE A 370 23.72 -14.17 -7.18
N MET A 371 23.68 -15.47 -6.94
CA MET A 371 24.06 -16.49 -7.92
C MET A 371 22.87 -17.20 -8.56
N ALA A 372 21.89 -17.59 -7.75
CA ALA A 372 20.81 -18.45 -8.19
C ALA A 372 19.58 -18.37 -7.27
N PRO A 373 18.38 -18.69 -7.79
CA PRO A 373 18.06 -18.75 -9.23
C PRO A 373 18.19 -17.35 -9.86
N THR A 374 18.15 -17.23 -11.19
CA THR A 374 18.15 -15.89 -11.81
C THR A 374 16.87 -15.15 -11.43
N ASN A 375 17.00 -14.10 -10.63
CA ASN A 375 15.85 -13.36 -10.10
C ASN A 375 15.65 -12.03 -10.81
N CYS A 376 16.31 -10.96 -10.36
CA CYS A 376 16.10 -9.62 -10.89
C CYS A 376 17.34 -9.07 -11.60
N ASP A 377 17.22 -8.67 -12.85
CA ASP A 377 18.24 -7.83 -13.53
C ASP A 377 18.07 -6.34 -13.16
N SER A 378 16.83 -5.94 -12.85
CA SER A 378 16.47 -4.60 -12.38
C SER A 378 15.13 -4.66 -11.64
N ALA A 379 14.72 -3.55 -11.03
CA ALA A 379 13.41 -3.46 -10.38
C ALA A 379 12.21 -3.76 -11.30
N ILE A 380 12.38 -3.66 -12.62
CA ILE A 380 11.33 -3.92 -13.62
C ILE A 380 11.47 -5.27 -14.34
N SER A 381 12.54 -6.02 -14.07
CA SER A 381 12.86 -7.27 -14.77
C SER A 381 13.23 -8.33 -13.73
N CYS A 382 12.21 -8.92 -13.12
CA CYS A 382 12.32 -10.02 -12.17
C CYS A 382 11.61 -11.25 -12.72
N SER A 383 12.36 -12.35 -12.90
CA SER A 383 11.89 -13.58 -13.51
C SER A 383 11.61 -14.71 -12.53
N ASP A 384 12.07 -14.60 -11.28
CA ASP A 384 11.87 -15.66 -10.31
C ASP A 384 10.42 -15.67 -9.80
N THR A 385 9.85 -16.86 -9.78
CA THR A 385 8.49 -17.12 -9.30
C THR A 385 8.57 -17.82 -7.97
N ARG A 386 7.46 -17.80 -7.23
CA ARG A 386 7.43 -18.41 -5.91
C ARG A 386 7.49 -19.93 -6.01
N ASP A 387 8.10 -20.57 -5.03
CA ASP A 387 8.24 -22.04 -4.97
C ASP A 387 7.18 -22.70 -4.06
N ASP A 388 6.30 -21.91 -3.43
CA ASP A 388 5.21 -22.45 -2.62
C ASP A 388 4.08 -23.03 -3.48
N SER A 389 3.71 -24.27 -3.16
CA SER A 389 2.59 -24.97 -3.78
C SER A 389 1.72 -25.62 -2.70
N PRO A 390 0.49 -25.12 -2.46
CA PRO A 390 -0.15 -23.99 -3.15
C PRO A 390 0.45 -22.63 -2.75
N VAL A 391 0.25 -21.64 -3.60
CA VAL A 391 0.56 -20.22 -3.35
C VAL A 391 -0.08 -19.78 -2.04
N SER A 392 0.72 -19.20 -1.14
CA SER A 392 0.40 -18.86 0.25
C SER A 392 0.42 -17.35 0.47
N ALA A 393 -0.72 -16.75 0.75
CA ALA A 393 -0.78 -15.34 1.20
C ALA A 393 -0.11 -15.10 2.57
N THR A 394 0.11 -16.17 3.34
CA THR A 394 0.68 -16.12 4.70
C THR A 394 2.19 -16.24 4.69
N ASN A 395 2.70 -17.26 4.00
CA ASN A 395 4.13 -17.58 3.99
C ASN A 395 4.67 -17.82 2.57
N PRO A 396 4.73 -16.79 1.70
CA PRO A 396 5.43 -16.88 0.43
C PRO A 396 6.87 -17.36 0.62
N LEU A 397 7.35 -18.22 -0.28
CA LEU A 397 8.71 -18.76 -0.19
C LEU A 397 9.41 -18.82 -1.55
N TRP A 398 10.72 -18.63 -1.51
CA TRP A 398 11.65 -18.83 -2.62
C TRP A 398 12.80 -19.71 -2.15
N ALA A 399 12.99 -20.84 -2.80
CA ALA A 399 13.89 -21.90 -2.42
C ALA A 399 15.20 -21.84 -3.23
N ASP A 400 16.18 -22.65 -2.81
CA ASP A 400 17.45 -22.83 -3.53
C ASP A 400 18.23 -21.52 -3.81
N LEU A 401 18.03 -20.50 -2.98
CA LEU A 401 18.71 -19.21 -3.11
C LEU A 401 20.20 -19.34 -2.78
N GLN A 402 21.05 -18.68 -3.57
CA GLN A 402 22.50 -18.72 -3.39
C GLN A 402 23.12 -17.33 -3.53
N ILE A 403 24.08 -17.03 -2.65
CA ILE A 403 24.88 -15.80 -2.67
C ILE A 403 26.34 -16.16 -2.57
N ASP A 404 27.16 -15.55 -3.42
CA ASP A 404 28.61 -15.71 -3.43
C ASP A 404 29.26 -14.94 -2.27
N GLY A 405 30.47 -15.36 -1.90
CA GLY A 405 31.24 -14.69 -0.87
C GLY A 405 31.89 -13.41 -1.39
N VAL A 406 31.87 -12.36 -0.56
CA VAL A 406 32.74 -11.21 -0.80
C VAL A 406 34.15 -11.58 -0.36
N VAL A 407 35.14 -11.34 -1.23
CA VAL A 407 36.54 -11.66 -0.98
C VAL A 407 37.36 -10.38 -0.98
N GLU A 408 37.99 -10.09 0.16
CA GLU A 408 38.93 -8.99 0.30
C GLU A 408 40.32 -9.56 0.58
N ASN A 409 41.31 -9.16 -0.24
CA ASN A 409 42.69 -9.66 -0.13
C ASN A 409 42.75 -11.20 -0.05
N THR A 410 41.99 -11.90 -0.90
CA THR A 410 41.89 -13.37 -0.96
C THR A 410 41.25 -14.04 0.27
N ILE A 411 40.69 -13.27 1.19
CA ILE A 411 40.02 -13.78 2.39
C ILE A 411 38.52 -13.51 2.28
N SER A 412 37.70 -14.53 2.56
CA SER A 412 36.25 -14.36 2.66
C SER A 412 35.93 -13.43 3.84
N VAL A 413 35.15 -12.38 3.56
CA VAL A 413 34.65 -11.45 4.57
C VAL A 413 33.13 -11.59 4.69
N SER A 414 32.62 -11.27 5.87
CA SER A 414 31.17 -11.25 6.07
C SER A 414 30.58 -10.08 5.30
N SER A 415 29.40 -10.28 4.72
CA SER A 415 28.65 -9.24 4.00
C SER A 415 27.21 -9.22 4.47
N SER A 416 26.56 -8.06 4.40
CA SER A 416 25.19 -7.87 4.84
C SER A 416 24.33 -7.50 3.65
N TYR A 417 23.12 -8.07 3.59
CA TYR A 417 22.18 -7.85 2.51
C TYR A 417 20.81 -7.45 3.06
N ASP A 418 20.09 -6.67 2.27
CA ASP A 418 18.69 -6.34 2.52
C ASP A 418 17.78 -7.13 1.58
N VAL A 419 16.60 -7.47 2.08
CA VAL A 419 15.53 -8.09 1.28
C VAL A 419 14.51 -7.01 0.97
N CYS A 420 14.36 -6.69 -0.31
CA CYS A 420 13.29 -5.84 -0.79
C CYS A 420 12.16 -6.70 -1.37
N TYR A 421 10.93 -6.24 -1.21
CA TYR A 421 9.72 -6.94 -1.59
C TYR A 421 8.77 -6.02 -2.33
N CYS A 422 7.95 -6.61 -3.17
CA CYS A 422 6.85 -5.98 -3.86
C CYS A 422 5.64 -6.93 -3.87
N ASP A 423 4.48 -6.40 -3.46
CA ASP A 423 3.21 -7.14 -3.28
C ASP A 423 2.28 -7.11 -4.52
N GLY A 424 2.77 -6.61 -5.65
CA GLY A 424 1.98 -6.43 -6.88
C GLY A 424 2.42 -5.19 -7.67
N ASP A 425 2.10 -5.18 -8.98
CA ASP A 425 2.56 -4.14 -9.92
C ASP A 425 4.07 -3.86 -9.79
N CYS A 426 4.87 -4.93 -9.78
CA CYS A 426 6.31 -4.85 -9.48
C CYS A 426 7.14 -4.23 -10.59
N VAL A 427 6.53 -3.94 -11.75
CA VAL A 427 7.11 -3.08 -12.78
C VAL A 427 7.19 -1.62 -12.35
N SER A 428 6.44 -1.21 -11.32
CA SER A 428 6.56 0.10 -10.72
C SER A 428 7.60 0.08 -9.60
N ASN A 429 8.69 0.83 -9.77
CA ASN A 429 9.67 1.08 -8.72
C ASN A 429 9.03 1.61 -7.43
N ALA A 430 7.83 2.21 -7.53
CA ALA A 430 7.16 2.79 -6.38
C ALA A 430 6.60 1.75 -5.38
N ASN A 431 6.54 0.47 -5.76
CA ASN A 431 5.93 -0.59 -4.96
C ASN A 431 6.94 -1.44 -4.20
N TRP A 432 8.25 -1.12 -4.31
CA TRP A 432 9.31 -1.88 -3.66
C TRP A 432 9.71 -1.28 -2.31
N PHE A 433 9.80 -2.12 -1.27
CA PHE A 433 10.20 -1.71 0.08
C PHE A 433 10.97 -2.81 0.82
N LYS A 434 11.73 -2.43 1.85
CA LYS A 434 12.53 -3.35 2.66
C LYS A 434 11.64 -4.17 3.61
N ILE A 435 11.89 -5.47 3.70
CA ILE A 435 11.16 -6.41 4.57
C ILE A 435 12.07 -7.26 5.48
N GLY A 436 13.38 -7.05 5.39
CA GLY A 436 14.34 -7.67 6.29
C GLY A 436 15.78 -7.49 5.82
N SER A 437 16.69 -8.10 6.57
CA SER A 437 18.11 -8.13 6.26
C SER A 437 18.73 -9.37 6.86
N PHE A 438 19.81 -9.87 6.27
CA PHE A 438 20.57 -10.99 6.80
C PHE A 438 22.05 -10.84 6.47
N ASP A 439 22.89 -11.58 7.20
CA ASP A 439 24.33 -11.60 6.98
C ASP A 439 24.76 -12.91 6.34
N VAL A 440 25.65 -12.81 5.36
CA VAL A 440 26.40 -13.94 4.81
C VAL A 440 27.71 -14.02 5.58
N ASN A 441 27.88 -15.12 6.31
CA ASN A 441 29.04 -15.34 7.16
C ASN A 441 30.23 -15.81 6.35
N LYS A 442 31.39 -15.23 6.63
CA LYS A 442 32.67 -15.72 6.10
C LYS A 442 32.93 -17.18 6.48
N VAL A 443 33.55 -17.89 5.55
CA VAL A 443 34.07 -19.24 5.78
C VAL A 443 35.56 -19.16 6.05
N TYR A 444 36.00 -19.80 7.13
CA TYR A 444 37.41 -19.96 7.46
C TYR A 444 37.84 -21.40 7.24
N VAL A 445 38.90 -21.60 6.49
CA VAL A 445 39.59 -22.89 6.40
C VAL A 445 40.75 -22.83 7.40
N GLN A 446 40.64 -23.58 8.49
CA GLN A 446 41.75 -23.76 9.43
C GLN A 446 42.38 -25.13 9.22
N PHE A 447 43.69 -25.16 9.03
CA PHE A 447 44.48 -26.40 9.07
C PHE A 447 44.65 -26.81 10.53
N LEU A 448 43.97 -27.87 10.96
CA LEU A 448 44.02 -28.35 12.36
C LEU A 448 45.26 -29.16 12.69
N ASP A 449 46.00 -29.61 11.68
CA ASP A 449 47.20 -30.42 11.90
C ASP A 449 48.47 -29.57 11.74
N THR A 450 49.12 -29.30 12.87
CA THR A 450 50.45 -28.68 12.92
C THR A 450 51.58 -29.68 12.61
N THR A 451 51.26 -30.98 12.47
CA THR A 451 52.20 -32.05 12.14
C THR A 451 52.14 -32.52 10.69
N LEU A 452 51.13 -32.12 9.92
CA LEU A 452 51.17 -32.19 8.46
C LEU A 452 52.14 -31.12 7.94
N ALA A 453 53.41 -31.49 7.85
CA ALA A 453 54.37 -30.76 7.03
C ALA A 453 53.73 -30.54 5.66
N ILE A 454 53.52 -29.27 5.27
CA ILE A 454 53.14 -28.91 3.91
C ILE A 454 54.17 -29.57 2.99
N LYS A 455 53.83 -30.71 2.39
CA LYS A 455 54.64 -31.24 1.28
C LYS A 455 54.57 -30.16 0.21
N GLN A 456 55.74 -29.72 -0.20
CA GLN A 456 55.98 -28.44 -0.86
C GLN A 456 54.87 -28.05 -1.85
N PRO A 457 54.45 -26.77 -1.85
CA PRO A 457 53.51 -26.27 -2.85
C PRO A 457 54.00 -26.64 -4.25
N HIS A 458 53.16 -27.33 -5.03
CA HIS A 458 53.48 -27.66 -6.41
C HIS A 458 52.93 -26.54 -7.29
N VAL A 459 53.84 -25.75 -7.85
CA VAL A 459 53.50 -24.77 -8.89
C VAL A 459 53.61 -25.48 -10.23
N ASN A 460 52.53 -25.50 -11.01
CA ASN A 460 52.61 -26.08 -12.36
C ASN A 460 53.42 -25.14 -13.29
N LYS A 461 53.64 -25.58 -14.53
CA LYS A 461 54.39 -24.79 -15.52
C LYS A 461 53.66 -23.51 -15.96
N GLN A 462 52.40 -23.34 -15.54
CA GLN A 462 51.53 -22.21 -15.81
C GLN A 462 51.47 -21.21 -14.63
N GLY A 463 52.13 -21.50 -13.50
CA GLY A 463 52.15 -20.62 -12.32
C GLY A 463 51.00 -20.86 -11.35
N GLU A 464 50.19 -21.90 -11.53
CA GLU A 464 49.07 -22.23 -10.66
C GLU A 464 49.56 -23.03 -9.45
N LEU A 465 49.17 -22.58 -8.26
CA LEU A 465 49.52 -23.18 -6.98
C LEU A 465 48.48 -24.25 -6.62
N TYR A 466 48.90 -25.53 -6.57
CA TYR A 466 48.05 -26.60 -6.07
C TYR A 466 48.40 -26.90 -4.61
N ILE A 467 47.42 -26.72 -3.73
CA ILE A 467 47.49 -27.14 -2.34
C ILE A 467 46.51 -28.31 -2.20
N THR A 468 47.03 -29.52 -1.99
CA THR A 468 46.19 -30.68 -1.64
C THR A 468 45.85 -30.59 -0.16
N ILE A 469 44.59 -30.24 0.15
CA ILE A 469 44.07 -30.18 1.52
C ILE A 469 43.47 -31.54 1.84
N LEU A 470 43.96 -32.20 2.90
CA LEU A 470 43.52 -33.55 3.26
C LEU A 470 42.31 -33.56 4.24
N GLU A 471 41.91 -32.43 4.81
CA GLU A 471 40.76 -32.35 5.71
C GLU A 471 40.26 -30.90 5.85
N ILE A 472 38.96 -30.66 5.64
CA ILE A 472 38.30 -29.39 5.95
C ILE A 472 37.44 -29.65 7.19
N VAL A 473 37.81 -29.05 8.32
CA VAL A 473 36.99 -29.11 9.54
C VAL A 473 36.38 -27.74 9.78
N ALA A 474 35.07 -27.63 9.56
CA ALA A 474 34.30 -26.46 9.97
C ALA A 474 34.10 -26.51 11.49
N GLN A 475 34.70 -25.57 12.23
CA GLN A 475 34.42 -25.43 13.66
C GLN A 475 33.20 -24.54 13.88
N ASN A 476 32.22 -25.14 14.57
CA ASN A 476 30.93 -24.63 15.01
C ASN A 476 29.82 -24.61 13.97
N THR A 477 28.81 -25.45 14.26
CA THR A 477 27.57 -25.77 13.54
C THR A 477 27.77 -26.75 12.37
N GLY A 478 27.22 -27.95 12.55
CA GLY A 478 27.57 -29.17 11.82
C GLY A 478 27.47 -29.07 10.31
N LEU A 479 28.58 -29.34 9.64
CA LEU A 479 28.65 -29.70 8.23
C LEU A 479 29.46 -31.00 8.14
N CYS A 480 28.76 -32.11 7.89
CA CYS A 480 29.37 -33.39 7.51
C CYS A 480 29.42 -33.45 5.99
N VAL A 481 30.60 -33.28 5.40
CA VAL A 481 30.86 -33.70 4.02
C VAL A 481 31.23 -35.18 4.09
N ARG A 482 30.35 -36.06 3.60
CA ARG A 482 30.72 -37.45 3.25
C ARG A 482 31.12 -37.46 1.78
N GLU A 483 32.22 -38.17 1.49
CA GLU A 483 32.64 -38.53 0.14
C GLU A 483 31.52 -39.15 -0.70
#